data_AF-A0A3M1MBZ7-F1
#
_entry.id   AF-A0A3M1MBZ7-F1
#
_cell.length_a   1.000
_cell.length_b   1.000
_cell.length_c   1.000
_cell.angle_alpha   90.00
_cell.angle_beta   90.00
_cell.angle_gamma   90.00
#
_symmetry.space_group_name_H-M   'P 1'
#
loop_
_entity.id
_entity.type
_entity.pdbx_description
1 polymer ?
#
loop_
_entity_poly.entity_id
_entity_poly.type
_entity_poly.pdbx_seq_one_letter_code
_entity_poly.pdbx_strand_id
1 'polypeptide(L)'
;MHLRNISVRSWTVWLGVGLILAVGWWWLHQPYGETTPRGYAYATAMFAACNQRDRSRLEEISSMIRKDVQAGILQRQEAEWLEQIIEWGRAEKWERANREIRKLMLRQASPVDSDAVPAPPHEH
;
A
#
# COMPACT_ATOMS: atom_id res chain seq x y z
N MET A 1 -40.78 34.32 -22.66
CA MET A 1 -39.38 33.91 -22.41
C MET A 1 -39.30 33.17 -21.08
N HIS A 2 -39.33 31.82 -21.11
CA HIS A 2 -39.14 31.01 -19.92
C HIS A 2 -37.63 30.86 -19.65
N LEU A 3 -37.09 31.61 -18.69
CA LEU A 3 -35.74 31.40 -18.19
C LEU A 3 -35.74 30.11 -17.37
N ARG A 4 -35.05 29.09 -17.90
CA ARG A 4 -34.92 27.75 -17.30
C ARG A 4 -34.16 27.87 -15.99
N ASN A 5 -34.86 27.47 -14.94
CA ASN A 5 -34.35 27.14 -13.62
C ASN A 5 -33.23 26.09 -13.75
N ILE A 6 -31.96 26.52 -13.83
CA ILE A 6 -30.80 25.62 -13.82
C ILE A 6 -30.61 25.18 -12.37
N SER A 7 -31.35 24.12 -12.07
CA SER A 7 -31.41 23.28 -10.88
C SER A 7 -30.23 23.38 -9.91
N VAL A 8 -30.45 24.09 -8.80
CA VAL A 8 -29.63 24.08 -7.57
C VAL A 8 -29.39 22.65 -7.05
N ARG A 9 -30.28 21.70 -7.39
CA ARG A 9 -30.19 20.26 -7.07
C ARG A 9 -29.09 19.53 -7.83
N SER A 10 -28.63 20.03 -8.97
CA SER A 10 -27.57 19.38 -9.75
C SER A 10 -26.20 19.64 -9.11
N TRP A 11 -25.97 20.86 -8.65
CA TRP A 11 -24.66 21.29 -8.13
C TRP A 11 -24.28 20.60 -6.82
N THR A 12 -25.25 20.33 -5.94
CA THR A 12 -25.02 19.58 -4.69
C THR A 12 -24.61 18.13 -4.93
N VAL A 13 -25.15 17.48 -5.98
CA VAL A 13 -24.78 16.10 -6.34
C VAL A 13 -23.34 16.06 -6.85
N TRP A 14 -22.95 17.01 -7.71
CA TRP A 14 -21.58 17.11 -8.21
C TRP A 14 -20.56 17.46 -7.12
N LEU A 15 -20.93 18.30 -6.14
CA LEU A 15 -20.10 18.58 -4.97
C LEU A 15 -19.90 17.34 -4.09
N GLY A 16 -20.96 16.57 -3.85
CA GLY A 16 -20.87 15.31 -3.09
C GLY A 16 -19.96 14.28 -3.77
N VAL A 17 -20.12 14.09 -5.09
CA VAL A 17 -19.28 13.19 -5.88
C VAL A 17 -17.83 13.65 -5.89
N GLY A 18 -17.58 14.94 -6.09
CA GLY A 18 -16.24 15.52 -6.05
C GLY A 18 -15.54 15.32 -4.70
N LEU A 19 -16.28 15.47 -3.59
CA LEU A 19 -15.75 15.27 -2.25
C LEU A 19 -15.36 13.81 -1.99
N ILE A 20 -16.18 12.85 -2.42
CA ILE A 20 -15.89 11.41 -2.28
C ILE A 20 -14.65 11.03 -3.10
N LEU A 21 -14.53 11.54 -4.32
CA LEU A 21 -13.34 11.32 -5.16
C LEU A 21 -12.09 11.95 -4.55
N ALA A 22 -12.19 13.16 -3.99
CA ALA A 22 -11.09 13.82 -3.32
C ALA A 22 -10.63 13.07 -2.06
N VAL A 23 -11.56 12.57 -1.25
CA VAL A 23 -11.24 11.75 -0.07
C VAL A 23 -10.60 10.43 -0.48
N GLY A 24 -11.15 9.74 -1.49
CA GLY A 24 -10.54 8.52 -2.03
C GLY A 24 -9.15 8.77 -2.60
N TRP A 25 -8.95 9.90 -3.28
CA TRP A 25 -7.65 10.33 -3.81
C TRP A 25 -6.65 10.67 -2.70
N TRP A 26 -7.11 11.34 -1.64
CA TRP A 26 -6.28 11.70 -0.48
C TRP A 26 -5.86 10.45 0.30
N TRP A 27 -6.76 9.49 0.47
CA TRP A 27 -6.44 8.20 1.07
C TRP A 27 -5.41 7.41 0.23
N LEU A 28 -5.50 7.50 -1.09
CA LEU A 28 -4.53 6.89 -2.01
C LEU A 28 -3.14 7.55 -1.96
N HIS A 29 -3.05 8.80 -1.51
CA HIS A 29 -1.82 9.60 -1.51
C HIS A 29 -1.16 9.71 -0.13
N GLN A 30 -1.53 8.87 0.83
CA GLN A 30 -0.75 8.76 2.07
C GLN A 30 0.66 8.25 1.74
N PRO A 31 1.72 8.95 2.17
CA PRO A 31 3.08 8.45 1.99
C PRO A 31 3.25 7.13 2.76
N TYR A 32 3.99 6.17 2.19
CA TYR A 32 4.34 4.93 2.90
C TYR A 32 5.01 5.27 4.24
N GLY A 33 4.55 4.71 5.33
CA GLY A 33 5.15 4.84 6.66
C GLY A 33 6.24 3.78 6.89
N GLU A 34 6.61 3.58 8.15
CA GLU A 34 7.44 2.45 8.55
C GLU A 34 6.69 1.15 8.28
N THR A 35 7.36 0.21 7.63
CA THR A 35 6.83 -1.16 7.51
C THR A 35 7.45 -2.03 8.60
N THR A 36 6.86 -3.19 8.86
CA THR A 36 7.37 -4.24 9.73
C THR A 36 8.23 -5.22 8.92
N PRO A 37 9.07 -6.05 9.56
CA PRO A 37 9.79 -7.12 8.86
C PRO A 37 8.85 -8.03 8.05
N ARG A 38 7.62 -8.21 8.55
CA ARG A 38 6.58 -8.99 7.87
C ARG A 38 6.06 -8.28 6.61
N GLY A 39 5.79 -6.98 6.70
CA GLY A 39 5.43 -6.16 5.54
C GLY A 39 6.50 -6.16 4.44
N TYR A 40 7.78 -6.08 4.83
CA TYR A 40 8.90 -6.15 3.90
C TYR A 40 9.03 -7.52 3.20
N ALA A 41 8.79 -8.61 3.93
CA ALA A 41 8.77 -9.94 3.34
C ALA A 41 7.68 -10.08 2.27
N TYR A 42 6.49 -9.53 2.53
CA TYR A 42 5.42 -9.48 1.53
C TYR A 42 5.81 -8.62 0.32
N ALA A 43 6.38 -7.43 0.54
CA ALA A 43 6.86 -6.57 -0.54
C ALA A 43 7.86 -7.30 -1.46
N THR A 44 8.80 -8.04 -0.86
CA THR A 44 9.80 -8.84 -1.59
C THR A 44 9.14 -9.97 -2.38
N ALA A 45 8.22 -10.71 -1.78
CA ALA A 45 7.47 -11.77 -2.45
C ALA A 45 6.63 -11.22 -3.62
N MET A 46 6.01 -10.06 -3.43
CA MET A 46 5.24 -9.36 -4.46
C MET A 46 6.13 -8.86 -5.60
N PHE A 47 7.35 -8.41 -5.31
CA PHE A 47 8.30 -8.02 -6.35
C PHE A 47 8.61 -9.18 -7.29
N ALA A 48 8.85 -10.37 -6.73
CA ALA A 48 9.06 -11.59 -7.51
C ALA A 48 7.82 -11.95 -8.34
N ALA A 49 6.63 -11.91 -7.73
CA ALA A 49 5.37 -12.20 -8.43
C ALA A 49 5.08 -11.21 -9.56
N CYS A 50 5.27 -9.90 -9.34
CA CYS A 50 5.06 -8.86 -10.34
C CYS A 50 6.07 -8.95 -11.49
N ASN A 51 7.35 -9.28 -11.20
CA ASN A 51 8.35 -9.51 -12.24
C ASN A 51 8.04 -10.73 -13.12
N GLN A 52 7.49 -11.78 -12.53
CA GLN A 52 7.05 -12.98 -13.25
C GLN A 52 5.65 -12.82 -13.87
N ARG A 53 4.98 -11.69 -13.62
CA ARG A 53 3.58 -11.43 -13.98
C ARG A 53 2.65 -12.57 -13.52
N ASP A 54 2.98 -13.15 -12.37
CA ASP A 54 2.28 -14.30 -11.79
C ASP A 54 1.11 -13.81 -10.94
N ARG A 55 -0.06 -13.79 -11.55
CA ARG A 55 -1.30 -13.38 -10.90
C ARG A 55 -1.72 -14.36 -9.80
N SER A 56 -1.52 -15.66 -9.99
CA SER A 56 -1.92 -16.66 -8.99
C SER A 56 -1.15 -16.46 -7.69
N ARG A 57 0.17 -16.30 -7.80
CA ARG A 57 1.04 -16.01 -6.67
C ARG A 57 0.70 -14.67 -6.00
N LEU A 58 0.30 -13.67 -6.76
CA LEU A 58 -0.15 -12.39 -6.22
C LEU A 58 -1.44 -12.53 -5.39
N GLU A 59 -2.38 -13.37 -5.83
CA GLU A 59 -3.62 -13.67 -5.08
C GLU A 59 -3.33 -14.47 -3.80
N GLU A 60 -2.39 -15.41 -3.84
CA GLU A 60 -1.94 -16.14 -2.65
C GLU A 60 -1.35 -15.17 -1.62
N ILE A 61 -0.50 -14.24 -2.06
CA ILE A 61 0.07 -13.20 -1.19
C ILE A 61 -1.05 -12.32 -0.60
N SER A 62 -2.02 -11.90 -1.40
CA SER A 62 -3.21 -11.16 -0.94
C SER A 62 -3.97 -11.92 0.15
N SER A 63 -4.15 -13.23 -0.01
CA SER A 63 -4.79 -14.05 1.04
C SER A 63 -3.95 -14.14 2.31
N MET A 64 -2.62 -14.24 2.19
CA MET A 64 -1.72 -14.28 3.35
C MET A 64 -1.73 -12.96 4.12
N ILE A 65 -1.67 -11.83 3.41
CA ILE A 65 -1.78 -10.49 4.01
C ILE A 65 -3.07 -10.37 4.82
N ARG A 66 -4.21 -10.78 4.26
CA ARG A 66 -5.50 -10.75 4.99
C ARG A 66 -5.50 -11.60 6.26
N LYS A 67 -4.87 -12.77 6.24
CA LYS A 67 -4.75 -13.63 7.42
C LYS A 67 -3.89 -12.97 8.49
N ASP A 68 -2.76 -12.39 8.11
CA ASP A 68 -1.84 -11.74 9.04
C ASP A 68 -2.41 -10.46 9.65
N VAL A 69 -3.24 -9.72 8.91
CA VAL A 69 -4.02 -8.60 9.46
C VAL A 69 -5.03 -9.08 10.49
N GLN A 70 -5.77 -10.16 10.20
CA GLN A 70 -6.74 -10.73 11.14
C GLN A 70 -6.07 -11.28 12.41
N ALA A 71 -4.86 -11.82 12.27
CA ALA A 71 -4.05 -12.28 13.38
C ALA A 71 -3.35 -11.15 14.16
N GLY A 72 -3.44 -9.90 13.70
CA GLY A 72 -2.77 -8.75 14.32
C GLY A 72 -1.24 -8.74 14.14
N ILE A 73 -0.71 -9.57 13.22
CA ILE A 73 0.72 -9.66 12.91
C ILE A 73 1.15 -8.52 11.98
N LEU A 74 0.26 -8.15 11.05
CA LEU A 74 0.49 -7.06 10.10
C LEU A 74 -0.45 -5.89 10.40
N GLN A 75 0.08 -4.68 10.41
CA GLN A 75 -0.75 -3.50 10.65
C GLN A 75 -1.69 -3.26 9.48
N ARG A 76 -2.90 -2.75 9.77
CA ARG A 76 -3.91 -2.47 8.75
C ARG A 76 -3.42 -1.49 7.68
N GLN A 77 -2.68 -0.47 8.10
CA GLN A 77 -2.15 0.55 7.19
C GLN A 77 -1.12 -0.04 6.20
N GLU A 78 -0.25 -0.93 6.67
CA GLU A 78 0.70 -1.63 5.81
C GLU A 78 -0.01 -2.54 4.81
N ALA A 79 -1.04 -3.25 5.27
CA ALA A 79 -1.84 -4.10 4.42
C ALA A 79 -2.58 -3.31 3.33
N GLU A 80 -3.05 -2.09 3.64
CA GLU A 80 -3.66 -1.20 2.64
C GLU A 80 -2.67 -0.82 1.54
N TRP A 81 -1.42 -0.51 1.88
CA TRP A 81 -0.38 -0.26 0.88
C TRP A 81 -0.09 -1.49 0.02
N LEU A 82 0.05 -2.67 0.63
CA LEU A 82 0.32 -3.91 -0.08
C LEU A 82 -0.85 -4.32 -0.98
N GLU A 83 -2.09 -4.23 -0.51
CA GLU A 83 -3.29 -4.53 -1.30
C GLU A 83 -3.44 -3.54 -2.46
N GLN A 84 -3.07 -2.27 -2.29
CA GLN A 84 -3.08 -1.30 -3.40
C GLN A 84 -2.08 -1.67 -4.50
N ILE A 85 -0.92 -2.19 -4.13
CA ILE A 85 0.05 -2.71 -5.10
C ILE A 85 -0.49 -3.97 -5.80
N ILE A 86 -1.19 -4.85 -5.06
CA ILE A 86 -1.88 -6.01 -5.63
C ILE A 86 -2.91 -5.57 -6.67
N GLU A 87 -3.70 -4.53 -6.40
CA GLU A 87 -4.67 -3.98 -7.36
C GLU A 87 -3.99 -3.49 -8.65
N TRP A 88 -2.81 -2.88 -8.57
CA TRP A 88 -2.06 -2.54 -9.78
C TRP A 88 -1.60 -3.78 -10.55
N GLY A 89 -1.19 -4.85 -9.86
CA GLY A 89 -0.91 -6.14 -10.50
C GLY A 89 -2.15 -6.76 -11.15
N ARG A 90 -3.31 -6.76 -10.48
CA ARG A 90 -4.61 -7.23 -11.01
C ARG A 90 -5.03 -6.47 -12.26
N ALA A 91 -4.72 -5.18 -12.33
CA ALA A 91 -4.96 -4.31 -13.47
C ALA A 91 -3.88 -4.39 -14.56
N GLU A 92 -2.99 -5.37 -14.49
CA GLU A 92 -1.85 -5.58 -15.41
C GLU A 92 -0.86 -4.41 -15.50
N LYS A 93 -0.87 -3.52 -14.49
CA LYS A 93 0.05 -2.39 -14.36
C LYS A 93 1.32 -2.84 -13.61
N TRP A 94 1.95 -3.90 -14.08
CA TRP A 94 3.08 -4.58 -13.41
C TRP A 94 4.26 -3.65 -13.13
N GLU A 95 4.58 -2.79 -14.08
CA GLU A 95 5.67 -1.82 -13.98
C GLU A 95 5.37 -0.76 -12.92
N ARG A 96 4.09 -0.39 -12.76
CA ARG A 96 3.65 0.51 -11.68
C ARG A 96 3.75 -0.20 -10.34
N ALA A 97 3.24 -1.42 -10.23
CA ALA A 97 3.34 -2.22 -9.02
C ALA A 97 4.81 -2.37 -8.56
N ASN A 98 5.71 -2.73 -9.47
CA ASN A 98 7.14 -2.85 -9.19
C ASN A 98 7.81 -1.54 -8.73
N ARG A 99 7.47 -0.41 -9.34
CA ARG A 99 8.00 0.90 -8.89
C ARG A 99 7.57 1.21 -7.46
N GLU A 100 6.33 0.90 -7.12
CA GLU A 100 5.77 1.20 -5.81
C GLU A 100 6.29 0.24 -4.73
N ILE A 101 6.49 -1.04 -5.06
CA ILE A 101 7.21 -1.99 -4.20
C ILE A 101 8.62 -1.50 -3.90
N ARG A 102 9.36 -1.03 -4.92
CA ARG A 102 10.70 -0.48 -4.71
C ARG A 102 10.69 0.74 -3.80
N LYS A 103 9.72 1.65 -3.96
CA LYS A 103 9.58 2.81 -3.06
C LYS A 103 9.30 2.38 -1.62
N LEU A 104 8.42 1.41 -1.43
CA LEU A 104 8.11 0.83 -0.12
C LEU A 104 9.38 0.25 0.53
N MET A 105 10.15 -0.56 -0.21
CA MET A 105 11.39 -1.17 0.27
C MET A 105 12.52 -0.14 0.54
N LEU A 106 12.69 0.85 -0.34
CA LEU A 106 13.71 1.90 -0.18
C LEU A 106 13.49 2.73 1.08
N ARG A 107 12.24 2.92 1.50
CA ARG A 107 11.93 3.66 2.73
C ARG A 107 12.41 2.95 4.00
N GLN A 108 12.50 1.63 3.96
CA GLN A 108 12.99 0.82 5.06
C GLN A 108 14.49 0.57 5.07
N ALA A 109 15.21 0.85 3.97
CA ALA A 109 16.66 0.69 3.92
C ALA A 109 17.43 1.71 4.81
N SER A 110 16.74 2.45 5.67
CA SER A 110 17.34 3.19 6.79
C SER A 110 17.72 2.20 7.90
N PRO A 111 19.00 2.14 8.31
CA PRO A 111 19.48 1.14 9.26
C PRO A 111 18.95 1.45 10.66
N VAL A 112 17.88 0.78 11.08
CA VAL A 112 17.42 0.70 12.47
C VAL A 112 17.85 -0.66 13.03
N ASP A 113 19.14 -0.97 12.91
CA ASP A 113 19.77 -2.19 13.45
C ASP A 113 21.28 -1.93 13.75
N SER A 114 21.63 -0.77 14.34
CA SER A 114 22.98 -0.54 14.89
C SER A 114 23.09 -0.61 16.41
N ASP A 115 21.99 -0.83 17.15
CA ASP A 115 22.01 -0.78 18.62
C ASP A 115 21.85 -2.15 19.30
N ALA A 116 22.03 -3.26 18.57
CA ALA A 116 21.91 -4.62 19.12
C ALA A 116 23.18 -5.48 18.96
N VAL A 117 24.37 -4.87 19.02
CA VAL A 117 25.59 -5.62 19.37
C VAL A 117 25.95 -5.25 20.82
N PRO A 118 25.63 -6.09 21.83
CA PRO A 118 26.24 -5.88 23.13
C PRO A 118 27.75 -5.95 22.95
N ALA A 119 28.45 -4.89 23.36
CA ALA A 119 29.89 -4.84 23.38
C ALA A 119 30.42 -6.15 24.01
N PRO A 120 31.41 -6.83 23.40
CA PRO A 120 31.99 -8.00 24.03
C PRO A 120 32.45 -7.57 25.43
N PRO A 121 32.14 -8.35 26.49
CA PRO A 121 32.63 -8.03 27.81
C PRO A 121 34.14 -7.93 27.72
N HIS A 122 34.68 -6.78 28.12
CA HIS A 122 36.10 -6.63 28.37
C HIS A 122 36.42 -7.51 29.59
N GLU A 123 36.69 -8.78 29.34
CA GLU A 123 37.27 -9.69 30.32
C GLU A 123 38.79 -9.45 30.33
N HIS A 124 39.22 -8.74 31.38
CA HIS A 124 40.55 -8.62 31.99
C HIS A 124 41.78 -8.27 31.12
#